data_AF-A0A540NI05-F1
#
_entry.id   AF-A0A540NI05-F1
#
_cell.length_a   1.000
_cell.length_b   1.000
_cell.length_c   1.000
_cell.angle_alpha   90.00
_cell.angle_beta   90.00
_cell.angle_gamma   90.00
#
_symmetry.space_group_name_H-M   'P 1'
#
loop_
_entity.id
_entity.type
_entity.pdbx_description
1 polymer ?
#
loop_
_entity_poly.entity_id
_entity_poly.type
_entity_poly.pdbx_seq_one_letter_code
_entity_poly.pdbx_strand_id
1 'polypeptide(L)'
;MEQAKFHIVQELLGRLHATIAFTQKREAYTSLLEELNEWRQEASHKMKRMFNRSFGATFLTDKGQESAFAYHIHQYADVYTSKPENFLLYPPEAWLHVPFDIKIMPHHVKVPSSLFKNE
;
A
#
# COMPACT_ATOMS: atom_id res chain seq x y z
N MET A 1 -2.83 -17.37 5.06
CA MET A 1 -4.16 -16.85 5.48
C MET A 1 -4.41 -15.44 4.95
N GLU A 2 -3.44 -14.53 4.96
CA GLU A 2 -3.60 -13.17 4.38
C GLU A 2 -3.78 -13.17 2.85
N GLN A 3 -3.10 -14.08 2.15
CA GLN A 3 -3.26 -14.29 0.71
C GLN A 3 -4.69 -14.69 0.32
N ALA A 4 -5.38 -15.49 1.15
CA ALA A 4 -6.78 -15.84 0.93
C ALA A 4 -7.72 -14.63 1.07
N LYS A 5 -7.42 -13.71 2.00
CA LYS A 5 -8.19 -12.45 2.17
C LYS A 5 -7.99 -11.50 0.99
N PHE A 6 -6.77 -11.42 0.47
CA PHE A 6 -6.48 -10.66 -0.74
C PHE A 6 -7.25 -11.20 -1.96
N HIS A 7 -7.28 -12.52 -2.13
CA HIS A 7 -8.05 -13.16 -3.20
C HIS A 7 -9.55 -12.87 -3.11
N ILE A 8 -10.14 -12.87 -1.91
CA ILE A 8 -11.57 -12.52 -1.70
C ILE A 8 -11.85 -11.08 -2.15
N VAL A 9 -11.01 -10.11 -1.78
CA VAL A 9 -11.20 -8.72 -2.20
C VAL A 9 -11.03 -8.54 -3.71
N GLN A 10 -10.06 -9.23 -4.32
CA GLN A 10 -9.89 -9.22 -5.78
C GLN A 10 -11.10 -9.83 -6.51
N GLU A 11 -11.65 -10.92 -5.99
CA GLU A 11 -12.85 -11.55 -6.54
C GLU A 11 -14.06 -10.62 -6.47
N LEU A 12 -14.31 -9.99 -5.31
CA LEU A 12 -15.40 -9.03 -5.12
C LEU A 12 -15.25 -7.81 -6.05
N LEU A 13 -14.03 -7.27 -6.19
CA LEU A 13 -13.74 -6.18 -7.14
C LEU A 13 -14.01 -6.62 -8.60
N GLY A 14 -13.58 -7.83 -8.97
CA GLY A 14 -13.85 -8.41 -10.29
C GLY A 14 -15.35 -8.51 -10.58
N ARG A 15 -16.14 -8.99 -9.61
CA ARG A 15 -17.60 -9.08 -9.70
C ARG A 15 -18.27 -7.71 -9.80
N LEU A 16 -17.80 -6.71 -9.05
CA LEU A 16 -18.30 -5.34 -9.12
C LEU A 16 -18.07 -4.74 -10.51
N HIS A 17 -16.84 -4.84 -11.03
CA HIS A 17 -16.49 -4.34 -12.37
C HIS A 17 -17.29 -5.03 -13.48
N ALA A 18 -17.53 -6.34 -13.36
CA ALA A 18 -18.40 -7.06 -14.28
C ALA A 18 -19.86 -6.58 -14.21
N THR A 19 -20.36 -6.21 -13.02
CA THR A 19 -21.73 -5.74 -12.82
C THR A 19 -21.96 -4.33 -13.39
N ILE A 20 -20.93 -3.46 -13.36
CA ILE A 20 -20.99 -2.11 -13.96
C ILE A 20 -21.24 -2.17 -15.48
N ALA A 21 -20.73 -3.19 -16.17
CA ALA A 21 -20.98 -3.41 -17.60
C ALA A 21 -22.45 -3.75 -17.92
N PHE A 22 -23.22 -4.19 -16.93
CA PHE A 22 -24.65 -4.49 -17.04
C PHE A 22 -25.46 -3.49 -16.21
N THR A 23 -25.64 -2.29 -16.77
CA THR A 23 -26.30 -1.08 -16.21
C THR A 23 -27.71 -1.27 -15.62
N GLN A 24 -28.30 -2.47 -15.66
CA GLN A 24 -29.66 -2.76 -15.19
C GLN A 24 -29.76 -3.39 -13.78
N LYS A 25 -28.67 -3.85 -13.15
CA LYS A 25 -28.73 -4.54 -11.84
C LYS A 25 -28.31 -3.65 -10.68
N ARG A 26 -29.07 -2.58 -10.43
CA ARG A 26 -28.79 -1.60 -9.36
C ARG A 26 -28.68 -2.26 -7.98
N GLU A 27 -29.56 -3.22 -7.66
CA GLU A 27 -29.58 -3.92 -6.37
C GLU A 27 -28.37 -4.85 -6.15
N ALA A 28 -27.97 -5.60 -7.17
CA ALA A 28 -26.79 -6.47 -7.08
C ALA A 28 -25.51 -5.64 -6.95
N TYR A 29 -25.43 -4.51 -7.65
CA TYR A 29 -24.33 -3.57 -7.54
C TYR A 29 -24.24 -2.96 -6.13
N THR A 30 -25.37 -2.48 -5.57
CA THR A 30 -25.38 -1.90 -4.22
C THR A 30 -25.01 -2.93 -3.16
N SER A 31 -25.50 -4.17 -3.26
CA SER A 31 -25.16 -5.25 -2.35
C SER A 31 -23.66 -5.60 -2.40
N LEU A 32 -23.07 -5.70 -3.60
CA LEU A 32 -21.62 -5.92 -3.75
C LEU A 32 -20.79 -4.75 -3.19
N LEU A 33 -21.27 -3.51 -3.36
CA LEU A 33 -20.58 -2.33 -2.84
C LEU A 33 -20.59 -2.29 -1.30
N GLU A 34 -21.72 -2.67 -0.69
CA GLU A 34 -21.85 -2.81 0.76
C GLU A 34 -20.90 -3.88 1.30
N GLU A 35 -20.89 -5.07 0.71
CA GLU A 35 -19.98 -6.17 1.09
C GLU A 35 -18.51 -5.75 1.00
N LEU A 36 -18.12 -5.07 -0.09
CA LEU A 36 -16.77 -4.52 -0.24
C LEU A 36 -16.44 -3.48 0.85
N ASN A 37 -17.40 -2.64 1.21
CA ASN A 37 -17.20 -1.63 2.23
C ASN A 37 -17.08 -2.23 3.63
N GLU A 38 -17.82 -3.29 3.95
CA GLU A 38 -17.68 -4.05 5.20
C GLU A 38 -16.29 -4.66 5.32
N TRP A 39 -15.82 -5.35 4.28
CA TRP A 39 -14.47 -5.91 4.24
C TRP A 39 -13.39 -4.83 4.37
N ARG A 40 -13.57 -3.67 3.70
CA ARG A 40 -12.68 -2.52 3.82
C ARG A 40 -12.63 -2.00 5.25
N GLN A 41 -13.77 -1.89 5.93
CA GLN A 41 -13.86 -1.43 7.31
C GLN A 41 -13.20 -2.43 8.26
N GLU A 42 -13.47 -3.74 8.13
CA GLU A 42 -12.85 -4.78 8.96
C GLU A 42 -11.32 -4.75 8.81
N ALA A 43 -10.82 -4.70 7.58
CA ALA A 43 -9.39 -4.62 7.28
C ALA A 43 -8.77 -3.36 7.89
N SER A 44 -9.43 -2.21 7.73
CA SER A 44 -8.96 -0.93 8.29
C SER A 44 -8.92 -0.96 9.82
N HIS A 45 -9.94 -1.54 10.47
CA HIS A 45 -9.97 -1.69 11.93
C HIS A 45 -8.87 -2.63 12.42
N LYS A 46 -8.65 -3.76 11.75
CA LYS A 46 -7.58 -4.68 12.08
C LYS A 46 -6.21 -4.00 11.95
N MET A 47 -5.98 -3.28 10.86
CA MET A 47 -4.75 -2.53 10.63
C MET A 47 -4.52 -1.48 11.73
N LYS A 48 -5.54 -0.69 12.09
CA LYS A 48 -5.45 0.30 13.19
C LYS A 48 -5.02 -0.34 14.52
N ARG A 49 -5.44 -1.58 14.80
CA ARG A 49 -5.07 -2.31 16.03
C ARG A 49 -3.62 -2.81 16.06
N MET A 50 -2.91 -2.79 14.94
CA MET A 50 -1.49 -3.20 14.87
C MET A 50 -0.53 -2.08 15.30
N PHE A 51 -1.02 -0.86 15.43
CA PHE A 51 -0.22 0.32 15.74
C PHE A 51 -0.53 0.89 17.12
N ASN A 52 0.18 1.95 17.50
CA ASN A 52 -0.06 2.66 18.74
C ASN A 52 -1.53 3.13 18.81
N ARG A 53 -2.21 2.87 19.93
CA ARG A 53 -3.64 3.17 20.09
C ARG A 53 -3.96 4.67 20.05
N SER A 54 -3.04 5.52 20.48
CA SER A 54 -3.24 6.97 20.58
C SER A 54 -2.81 7.69 19.31
N PHE A 55 -1.71 7.27 18.70
CA PHE A 55 -1.07 8.00 17.59
C PHE A 55 -1.08 7.26 16.24
N GLY A 56 -1.44 5.97 16.24
CA GLY A 56 -1.43 5.15 15.04
C GLY A 56 -0.02 4.84 14.52
N ALA A 57 0.09 4.70 13.20
CA ALA A 57 1.35 4.47 12.53
C ALA A 57 2.14 5.78 12.37
N THR A 58 3.45 5.75 12.59
CA THR A 58 4.29 6.94 12.46
C THR A 58 4.38 7.44 11.01
N PHE A 59 4.44 6.53 10.04
CA PHE A 59 4.67 6.89 8.62
C PHE A 59 3.39 7.04 7.79
N LEU A 60 2.24 6.60 8.31
CA LEU A 60 0.97 6.60 7.58
C LEU A 60 -0.14 7.22 8.41
N THR A 61 -1.02 7.94 7.74
CA THR A 61 -2.30 8.41 8.27
C THR A 61 -3.31 7.26 8.34
N ASP A 62 -4.44 7.49 9.00
CA ASP A 62 -5.55 6.54 9.09
C ASP A 62 -6.18 6.20 7.72
N LYS A 63 -5.94 7.04 6.71
CA LYS A 63 -6.34 6.83 5.31
C LYS A 63 -5.26 6.16 4.45
N GLY A 64 -4.16 5.73 5.05
CA GLY A 64 -3.02 5.12 4.33
C GLY A 64 -2.22 6.09 3.48
N GLN A 65 -2.42 7.40 3.65
CA GLN A 65 -1.57 8.43 3.04
C GLN A 65 -0.33 8.68 3.89
N GLU A 66 0.73 9.19 3.28
CA GLU A 66 1.96 9.60 3.96
C GLU A 66 1.66 10.58 5.11
N SER A 67 2.24 10.34 6.29
CA SER A 67 2.13 11.26 7.42
C SER A 67 3.03 12.49 7.23
N ALA A 68 2.78 13.57 7.97
CA ALA A 68 3.69 14.71 7.98
C ALA A 68 5.11 14.30 8.39
N PHE A 69 5.26 13.36 9.33
CA PHE A 69 6.58 12.85 9.73
C PHE A 69 7.29 12.15 8.55
N ALA A 70 6.59 11.25 7.86
CA ALA A 70 7.15 10.56 6.69
C ALA A 70 7.56 11.55 5.59
N TYR A 71 6.70 12.55 5.32
CA TYR A 71 6.99 13.61 4.37
C TYR A 71 8.32 14.32 4.71
N HIS A 72 8.55 14.67 5.97
CA HIS A 72 9.79 15.32 6.38
C HIS A 72 11.02 14.41 6.23
N ILE A 73 10.91 13.13 6.58
CA ILE A 73 12.00 12.17 6.34
C ILE A 73 12.34 12.11 4.85
N HIS A 74 11.34 12.06 3.98
CA HIS A 74 11.54 12.03 2.53
C HIS A 74 12.10 13.33 1.95
N GLN A 75 11.91 14.48 2.60
CA GLN A 75 12.45 15.77 2.14
C GLN A 75 13.86 16.05 2.64
N TYR A 76 14.20 15.60 3.85
CA TYR A 76 15.41 16.04 4.55
C TYR A 76 16.46 14.95 4.76
N ALA A 77 16.11 13.67 4.62
CA ALA A 77 17.05 12.58 4.78
C ALA A 77 17.22 11.83 3.45
N ASP A 78 18.43 11.86 2.90
CA ASP A 78 18.80 11.05 1.73
C ASP A 78 18.67 9.55 2.04
N VAL A 79 19.01 9.16 3.28
CA VAL A 79 18.89 7.79 3.79
C VAL A 79 18.40 7.83 5.24
N TYR A 80 17.45 6.95 5.56
CA TYR A 80 16.96 6.75 6.92
C TYR A 80 17.08 5.28 7.33
N THR A 81 17.42 5.06 8.60
CA THR A 81 17.54 3.73 9.20
C THR A 81 17.16 3.78 10.68
N SER A 82 16.83 2.64 11.28
CA SER A 82 16.40 2.58 12.68
C SER A 82 17.52 2.94 13.68
N LYS A 83 18.78 2.72 13.30
CA LYS A 83 19.96 3.05 14.11
C LYS A 83 21.21 3.24 13.24
N PRO A 84 22.18 4.09 13.63
CA PRO A 84 23.37 4.37 12.82
C PRO A 84 24.23 3.14 12.54
N GLU A 85 24.27 2.16 13.43
CA GLU A 85 25.09 0.96 13.27
C GLU A 85 24.67 0.12 12.07
N ASN A 86 23.45 0.30 11.57
CA ASN A 86 23.00 -0.35 10.34
C ASN A 86 23.80 0.09 9.11
N PHE A 87 24.45 1.27 9.13
CA PHE A 87 25.36 1.68 8.06
C PHE A 87 26.64 0.84 8.02
N LEU A 88 27.06 0.25 9.15
CA LEU A 88 28.24 -0.62 9.22
C LEU A 88 28.02 -1.98 8.52
N LEU A 89 26.78 -2.29 8.14
CA LEU A 89 26.46 -3.47 7.34
C LEU A 89 26.82 -3.31 5.86
N TYR A 90 27.19 -2.09 5.44
CA TYR A 90 27.58 -1.75 4.07
C TYR A 90 29.05 -1.37 4.02
N PRO A 91 29.76 -1.66 2.91
CA PRO A 91 31.12 -1.15 2.71
C PRO A 91 31.10 0.39 2.65
N PRO A 92 32.15 1.08 3.10
CA PRO A 92 32.23 2.55 3.05
C PRO A 92 32.06 3.12 1.63
N GLU A 93 32.39 2.34 0.61
CA GLU A 93 32.29 2.69 -0.80
C GLU A 93 30.93 2.31 -1.42
N ALA A 94 29.96 1.84 -0.62
CA ALA A 94 28.66 1.43 -1.13
C ALA A 94 27.89 2.59 -1.77
N TRP A 95 27.34 2.33 -2.96
CA TRP A 95 26.41 3.24 -3.62
C TRP A 95 24.98 2.85 -3.25
N LEU A 96 24.26 3.77 -2.62
CA LEU A 96 22.87 3.55 -2.23
C LEU A 96 21.94 4.11 -3.30
N HIS A 97 21.23 3.22 -3.98
CA HIS A 97 20.29 3.58 -5.05
C HIS A 97 18.84 3.34 -4.59
N VAL A 98 17.98 4.32 -4.86
CA VAL A 98 16.53 4.17 -4.64
C VAL A 98 15.91 3.31 -5.75
N PRO A 99 15.03 2.35 -5.42
CA PRO A 99 14.28 1.63 -6.43
C PRO A 99 13.37 2.56 -7.25
N PHE A 100 13.36 2.36 -8.57
CA PHE A 100 12.65 3.20 -9.54
C PHE A 100 11.12 3.09 -9.47
N ASP A 101 10.58 2.10 -8.75
CA ASP A 101 9.16 1.75 -8.70
C ASP A 101 8.43 2.25 -7.43
N ILE A 102 9.10 2.98 -6.53
CA ILE A 102 8.53 3.36 -5.22
C ILE A 102 7.68 4.64 -5.27
N LYS A 103 8.04 5.63 -6.10
CA LYS A 103 7.31 6.91 -6.23
C LYS A 103 6.94 7.18 -7.68
N ILE A 104 6.15 6.27 -8.23
CA ILE A 104 5.56 6.47 -9.55
C ILE A 104 4.50 7.58 -9.49
N MET A 105 4.49 8.45 -10.50
CA MET A 105 3.43 9.44 -10.63
C MET A 105 2.12 8.75 -10.99
N PRO A 106 0.95 9.35 -10.71
CA PRO A 106 -0.34 8.74 -11.01
C PRO A 106 -0.54 8.32 -12.47
N HIS A 107 0.18 8.93 -13.41
CA HIS A 107 0.14 8.63 -14.84
C HIS A 107 1.23 7.65 -15.30
N HIS A 108 2.15 7.25 -14.42
CA HIS A 108 3.18 6.26 -14.74
C HIS A 108 2.60 4.84 -14.69
N VAL A 109 2.93 4.04 -15.70
CA VAL A 109 2.60 2.62 -15.73
C VAL A 109 3.51 1.89 -14.74
N LYS A 110 2.92 1.09 -13.84
CA LYS A 110 3.70 0.18 -12.98
C LYS A 110 4.35 -0.89 -13.84
N VAL A 111 5.66 -0.81 -14.04
CA VAL A 111 6.46 -1.86 -14.67
C VAL A 111 7.04 -2.73 -13.56
N PRO A 112 6.69 -4.03 -13.46
CA PRO A 112 7.23 -4.91 -12.43
C PRO A 112 8.76 -4.99 -12.51
N SER A 113 9.45 -4.76 -11.39
CA SER A 113 10.91 -4.87 -11.28
C SER A 113 11.45 -6.27 -11.63
N SER A 114 10.60 -7.30 -11.58
CA SER A 114 10.92 -8.65 -12.05
C SER A 114 11.25 -8.73 -13.55
N LEU A 115 10.82 -7.75 -14.36
CA LEU A 115 11.14 -7.68 -15.79
C LEU A 115 12.58 -7.27 -16.07
N PHE A 116 13.27 -6.68 -15.08
CA PHE A 116 14.65 -6.18 -15.20
C PHE A 116 15.68 -7.06 -14.49
N LYS A 117 15.30 -8.25 -14.02
CA LYS A 117 16.20 -9.17 -13.27
C LYS A 117 17.22 -9.94 -14.15
N ASN A 118 17.46 -9.51 -15.38
CA ASN A 118 18.29 -10.22 -16.35
C ASN A 118 19.56 -9.45 -16.78
N GLU A 119 20.08 -8.56 -15.94
CA GLU A 119 21.44 -8.00 -16.08
C GLU A 119 22.30 -8.34 -14.87
#